data_AF-A0A2N2A053-F1
#
_entry.id   AF-A0A2N2A053-F1
#
_cell.length_a   1.000
_cell.length_b   1.000
_cell.length_c   1.000
_cell.angle_alpha   90.00
_cell.angle_beta   90.00
_cell.angle_gamma   90.00
#
_symmetry.space_group_name_H-M   'P 1'
#
loop_
_entity.id
_entity.type
_entity.pdbx_description
1 polymer ?
#
loop_
_entity_poly.entity_id
_entity_poly.type
_entity_poly.pdbx_seq_one_letter_code
_entity_poly.pdbx_strand_id
1 'polypeptide(L)' 'MNEPMNHAIVENGIIANVIWVLPDQAHEFGAILLTNEAAGIGWRYENGEFIPPVTQPESAPEE' A
#
# COMPACT_ATOMS: atom_id res chain seq x y z
N MET A 1 0.37 6.55 -24.25
CA MET A 1 1.34 5.61 -23.64
C MET A 1 0.86 5.39 -22.21
N ASN A 2 0.73 4.14 -21.78
CA ASN A 2 0.46 3.88 -20.37
C ASN A 2 1.75 4.15 -19.60
N GLU A 3 1.69 5.02 -18.60
CA GLU A 3 2.81 5.28 -17.70
C GLU A 3 2.75 4.28 -16.55
N PRO A 4 3.91 3.76 -16.09
CA PRO A 4 3.92 2.83 -14.98
C PRO A 4 3.49 3.56 -13.70
N MET A 5 2.70 2.91 -12.86
CA MET A 5 2.15 3.46 -11.62
C MET A 5 2.44 2.52 -10.44
N ASN A 6 2.35 3.06 -9.23
CA ASN A 6 2.48 2.27 -8.01
C ASN A 6 1.22 1.42 -7.81
N HIS A 7 1.42 0.13 -7.57
CA HIS A 7 0.37 -0.81 -7.25
C HIS A 7 0.72 -1.58 -5.98
N ALA A 8 -0.24 -1.75 -5.08
CA ALA A 8 -0.07 -2.48 -3.84
C ALA A 8 -0.53 -3.93 -4.00
N ILE A 9 0.29 -4.86 -3.53
CA ILE A 9 -0.07 -6.27 -3.35
C ILE A 9 -0.57 -6.43 -1.91
N VAL A 10 -1.82 -6.87 -1.76
CA VAL A 10 -2.47 -6.99 -0.46
C VAL A 10 -2.55 -8.47 -0.07
N GLU A 11 -1.95 -8.82 1.06
CA GLU A 11 -2.05 -10.14 1.67
C GLU A 11 -2.73 -10.03 3.04
N ASN A 12 -3.76 -10.84 3.30
CA ASN A 12 -4.54 -10.80 4.55
C ASN A 12 -5.08 -9.40 4.90
N GLY A 13 -5.42 -8.58 3.91
CA GLY A 13 -5.88 -7.20 4.12
C GLY A 13 -4.77 -6.21 4.50
N ILE A 14 -3.50 -6.58 4.37
CA ILE A 14 -2.33 -5.73 4.61
C ILE A 14 -1.54 -5.59 3.32
N ILE A 15 -1.06 -4.39 3.00
CA ILE A 15 -0.12 -4.16 1.90
C ILE A 15 1.18 -4.89 2.23
N ALA A 16 1.44 -5.99 1.52
CA ALA A 16 2.64 -6.80 1.67
C ALA A 16 3.79 -6.28 0.79
N ASN A 17 3.47 -5.71 -0.38
CA ASN A 17 4.46 -5.20 -1.31
C ASN A 17 3.89 -4.06 -2.18
N VAL A 18 4.76 -3.21 -2.73
CA VAL A 18 4.38 -2.18 -3.70
C VAL A 18 5.26 -2.33 -4.94
N ILE A 19 4.64 -2.48 -6.10
CA ILE A 19 5.32 -2.68 -7.37
C ILE A 19 5.05 -1.50 -8.31
N TRP A 20 6.02 -1.19 -9.17
CA TRP A 20 5.91 -0.15 -10.17
C TRP A 20 5.79 -0.78 -11.57
N VAL A 21 4.57 -0.85 -12.08
CA VAL A 21 4.25 -1.55 -13.33
C VAL A 21 3.16 -0.81 -14.11
N LEU A 22 2.96 -1.18 -15.37
CA LEU A 22 1.83 -0.71 -16.15
C LEU A 22 0.51 -1.25 -15.56
N PRO A 23 -0.59 -0.48 -15.61
CA PRO A 23 -1.89 -0.93 -15.10
C PRO A 23 -2.37 -2.24 -15.75
N ASP A 24 -2.06 -2.45 -17.03
CA ASP A 24 -2.36 -3.70 -17.74
C ASP A 24 -1.59 -4.92 -17.17
N GLN A 25 -0.42 -4.70 -16.56
CA GLN A 25 0.38 -5.77 -15.95
C GLN A 25 0.04 -6.00 -14.47
N ALA A 26 -0.52 -5.00 -13.78
CA ALA A 26 -0.85 -5.11 -12.36
C ALA A 26 -1.85 -6.25 -12.07
N HIS A 27 -2.74 -6.54 -13.02
CA HIS A 27 -3.71 -7.64 -12.90
C HIS A 27 -3.03 -9.02 -12.76
N GLU A 28 -1.87 -9.23 -13.39
CA GLU A 28 -1.12 -10.49 -13.32
C GLU A 28 -0.61 -10.78 -11.89
N PHE A 29 -0.38 -9.73 -11.10
CA PHE A 29 0.08 -9.82 -9.72
C PHE A 29 -1.05 -9.74 -8.69
N GLY A 30 -2.30 -9.57 -9.14
CA GLY A 30 -3.42 -9.23 -8.25
C GLY A 30 -3.20 -7.92 -7.49
N ALA A 31 -2.40 -7.01 -8.04
CA ALA A 31 -2.06 -5.76 -7.40
C ALA A 31 -3.16 -4.71 -7.63
N ILE A 32 -3.46 -3.92 -6.60
CA ILE A 32 -4.43 -2.83 -6.65
C ILE A 32 -3.72 -1.50 -6.90
N LEU A 33 -4.35 -0.59 -7.63
CA LEU A 33 -3.78 0.74 -7.86
C LEU A 33 -3.63 1.48 -6.54
N LEU A 34 -2.40 1.90 -6.24
CA LEU A 34 -2.10 2.68 -5.04
C LEU A 34 -2.35 4.16 -5.34
N THR A 35 -3.59 4.60 -5.10
CA THR A 35 -4.00 6.00 -5.32
C THR A 35 -3.53 6.95 -4.22
N ASN A 36 -3.15 6.41 -3.06
CA ASN A 36 -2.63 7.16 -1.93
C ASN A 36 -1.10 7.11 -1.91
N GLU A 37 -0.45 8.23 -2.22
CA GLU A 37 1.02 8.34 -2.26
C GLU A 37 1.68 8.16 -0.88
N ALA A 38 0.94 8.34 0.22
CA ALA A 38 1.42 8.10 1.58
C ALA A 38 1.25 6.64 2.03
N ALA A 39 0.38 5.87 1.35
CA ALA A 39 0.16 4.47 1.67
C ALA A 39 1.36 3.62 1.26
N GLY A 40 1.66 2.59 2.04
CA GLY A 40 2.82 1.74 1.79
C GLY A 40 2.73 0.41 2.51
N ILE A 41 3.82 -0.33 2.49
CA ILE A 41 3.91 -1.66 3.12
C ILE A 41 3.50 -1.56 4.59
N GLY A 42 2.68 -2.50 5.05
CA GLY A 42 2.14 -2.56 6.41
C GLY A 42 0.82 -1.80 6.63
N TRP A 43 0.36 -1.01 5.66
CA TRP A 43 -0.97 -0.40 5.70
C TRP A 43 -2.06 -1.45 5.52
N ARG A 44 -3.18 -1.29 6.19
CA ARG A 44 -4.38 -2.11 5.97
C ARG A 44 -5.11 -1.61 4.73
N TYR A 45 -5.61 -2.54 3.91
CA TYR A 45 -6.54 -2.23 2.83
C TYR A 45 -7.85 -2.94 3.09
N GLU A 46 -8.88 -2.17 3.44
CA GLU A 46 -10.19 -2.69 3.84
C GLU A 46 -11.30 -1.80 3.24
N ASN A 47 -12.32 -2.40 2.63
CA ASN A 47 -13.43 -1.67 2.00
C ASN A 47 -13.02 -0.61 0.94
N GLY A 48 -11.85 -0.76 0.33
CA GLY A 48 -11.33 0.20 -0.65
C GLY A 48 -10.49 1.33 -0.05
N GLU A 49 -10.32 1.36 1.28
CA GLU A 49 -9.57 2.38 1.99
C GLU A 49 -8.21 1.87 2.46
N PHE A 50 -7.19 2.73 2.32
CA PHE A 50 -5.85 2.49 2.87
C PHE A 50 -5.75 3.09 4.26
N ILE A 51 -5.65 2.23 5.26
CA ILE A 51 -5.63 2.58 6.68
C ILE A 51 -4.17 2.47 7.16
N PRO A 52 -3.56 3.55 7.69
CA PRO A 52 -2.19 3.50 8.17
C PRO A 52 -2.06 2.47 9.30
N PRO A 53 -0.92 1.77 9.40
CA PRO A 53 -0.63 1.02 10.60
C PRO A 53 -0.66 2.00 11.78
N VAL A 54 -1.07 1.53 12.95
CA VAL A 54 -0.92 2.31 14.18
C VAL A 54 0.57 2.45 14.42
N THR A 55 1.17 3.52 13.93
CA THR A 55 2.43 4.01 14.48
C THR A 55 2.07 4.33 15.92
N GLN A 56 2.45 3.47 16.86
CA GLN A 56 2.60 3.93 18.23
C GLN A 56 3.46 5.20 18.08
N PRO A 57 2.97 6.39 18.48
CA PRO A 57 3.90 7.46 18.74
C PRO A 57 4.87 6.83 19.73
N GLU A 58 6.13 6.81 19.37
CA GLU A 58 7.18 6.52 20.32
C GLU A 58 6.93 7.52 21.45
N SER A 59 6.27 7.07 22.52
CA SER A 59 6.32 7.72 23.80
C SER A 59 7.79 7.64 24.17
N ALA A 60 8.59 8.57 23.65
CA ALA A 60 9.88 8.87 24.18
C ALA A 60 9.61 9.16 25.66
N PRO A 61 10.13 8.34 26.60
CA PRO A 61 10.20 8.81 27.96
C PRO A 61 11.23 9.94 27.93
N GLU A 62 10.77 11.19 27.85
CA GLU A 62 11.62 12.30 28.28
C GLU A 62 11.63 12.25 29.82
N GLU A 63 12.76 11.76 30.35
CA GLU A 63 13.15 11.78 31.77
C GLU A 63 13.26 13.19 32.34
#